data_AF-A0A364Y3I2-F1
#
_entry.id   AF-A0A364Y3I2-F1
#
_cell.length_a   1.000
_cell.length_b   1.000
_cell.length_c   1.000
_cell.angle_alpha   90.00
_cell.angle_beta   90.00
_cell.angle_gamma   90.00
#
_symmetry.space_group_name_H-M   'P 1'
#
loop_
_entity.id
_entity.type
_entity.pdbx_description
1 polymer ?
#
loop_
_entity_poly.entity_id
_entity_poly.type
_entity_poly.pdbx_seq_one_letter_code
_entity_poly.pdbx_strand_id
1 'polypeptide(L)'
;MKQFFGIKSKQKLRLAAFVISSVFLLSCASHRSMPVREEKIDKVIITARSFLGTPYKYGGTTRSGMDCSGLLLNSFREIQVSLPRSSEDQSKIGEEIKMSDLQPGDLVFFATGKKRKRVTHVGLVTECKGKDNVKFIHASSSLGVVETNLYAEYYQKRFRGARRVIL
;
A
#
# COMPACT_ATOMS: atom_id res chain seq x y z
N MET A 1 66.63 50.08 35.70
CA MET A 1 65.52 50.98 36.09
C MET A 1 64.91 51.60 34.85
N LYS A 2 63.58 51.75 34.85
CA LYS A 2 62.67 52.35 33.85
C LYS A 2 62.01 51.38 32.86
N GLN A 3 60.87 50.88 33.34
CA GLN A 3 59.67 50.49 32.60
C GLN A 3 59.10 51.70 31.86
N PHE A 4 58.60 51.56 30.62
CA PHE A 4 57.47 52.33 30.10
C PHE A 4 56.80 51.65 28.90
N PHE A 5 55.47 51.76 28.92
CA PHE A 5 54.45 51.22 28.02
C PHE A 5 54.59 51.58 26.53
N GLY A 6 54.11 50.69 25.65
CA GLY A 6 53.82 50.98 24.24
C GLY A 6 52.77 50.02 23.67
N ILE A 7 51.62 50.57 23.28
CA ILE A 7 50.35 49.90 22.96
C ILE A 7 50.27 49.56 21.45
N LYS A 8 49.41 48.58 21.12
CA LYS A 8 48.76 48.25 19.82
C LYS A 8 49.47 47.06 19.11
N SER A 9 48.77 46.04 18.61
CA SER A 9 47.47 46.09 17.95
C SER A 9 46.67 44.78 18.15
N LYS A 10 45.36 44.95 18.00
CA LYS A 10 44.31 43.98 18.20
C LYS A 10 44.53 42.75 17.31
N GLN A 11 44.80 41.60 17.90
CA GLN A 11 44.48 40.31 17.30
C GLN A 11 42.95 40.22 17.15
N LYS A 12 42.44 40.77 16.05
CA LYS A 12 41.03 40.63 15.68
C LYS A 12 40.95 39.65 14.52
N LEU A 13 40.62 38.42 14.89
CA LEU A 13 39.42 37.76 14.38
C LEU A 13 39.35 37.66 12.85
N ARG A 14 40.18 36.82 12.23
CA ARG A 14 39.96 36.32 10.88
C ARG A 14 40.58 34.93 10.70
N LEU A 15 40.09 33.91 11.40
CA LEU A 15 40.35 32.52 11.01
C LEU A 15 39.36 31.54 11.66
N ALA A 16 38.05 31.82 11.54
CA ALA A 16 37.01 30.87 11.94
C ALA A 16 35.84 30.85 10.94
N ALA A 17 36.12 31.13 9.66
CA ALA A 17 35.12 31.17 8.59
C ALA A 17 35.31 30.07 7.53
N PHE A 18 36.00 28.97 7.87
CA PHE A 18 36.24 27.89 6.89
C PHE A 18 35.88 26.47 7.36
N VAL A 19 35.35 26.29 8.57
CA VAL A 19 35.00 24.94 9.08
C VAL A 19 33.49 24.73 9.28
N ILE A 20 32.65 25.77 9.13
CA ILE A 20 31.18 25.65 9.31
C ILE A 20 30.44 25.36 7.99
N SER A 21 31.16 25.27 6.85
CA SER A 21 30.53 25.10 5.53
C SER A 21 30.40 23.64 5.05
N SER A 22 30.88 22.65 5.79
CA SER A 22 30.95 21.25 5.33
C SER A 22 29.90 20.30 5.92
N VAL A 23 28.99 20.77 6.79
CA VAL A 23 27.94 19.91 7.38
C VAL A 23 26.57 20.08 6.69
N PHE A 24 26.44 20.99 5.72
CA PHE A 24 25.17 21.25 5.01
C PHE A 24 25.04 20.61 3.62
N LEU A 25 25.91 19.66 3.24
CA LEU A 25 25.91 19.07 1.89
C LEU A 25 25.89 17.53 1.87
N LEU A 26 25.00 16.89 2.63
CA LEU A 26 24.74 15.44 2.48
C LEU A 26 23.26 15.05 2.45
N SER A 27 22.33 16.03 2.38
CA SER A 27 20.94 15.74 2.06
C SER A 27 20.64 16.02 0.58
N CYS A 28 21.39 15.37 -0.31
CA CYS A 28 20.79 15.01 -1.58
C CYS A 28 19.87 13.83 -1.28
N ALA A 29 18.69 14.14 -0.70
CA ALA A 29 17.59 13.20 -0.66
C ALA A 29 17.33 12.80 -2.11
N SER A 30 17.77 11.61 -2.48
CA SER A 30 17.46 10.98 -3.75
C SER A 30 15.94 10.87 -3.79
N HIS A 31 15.29 11.86 -4.41
CA HIS A 31 13.91 11.76 -4.86
C HIS A 31 13.92 10.69 -5.95
N ARG A 32 13.91 9.42 -5.55
CA ARG A 32 13.57 8.33 -6.48
C ARG A 32 12.14 8.61 -6.91
N SER A 33 11.96 9.06 -8.14
CA SER A 33 10.68 8.95 -8.81
C SER A 33 10.29 7.48 -8.77
N MET A 34 9.26 7.15 -8.00
CA MET A 34 8.71 5.80 -8.00
C MET A 34 8.24 5.49 -9.43
N PRO A 35 8.51 4.29 -9.95
CA PRO A 35 7.95 3.90 -11.23
C PRO A 35 6.42 4.02 -11.15
N VAL A 36 5.79 4.56 -12.20
CA VAL A 36 4.34 4.90 -12.26
C VAL A 36 3.44 3.76 -11.75
N ARG A 37 3.83 2.51 -11.98
CA ARG A 37 3.12 1.32 -11.48
C ARG A 37 3.08 1.25 -9.95
N GLU A 38 4.20 1.46 -9.27
CA GLU A 38 4.27 1.41 -7.80
C GLU A 38 3.44 2.54 -7.18
N GLU A 39 3.48 3.74 -7.78
CA GLU A 39 2.62 4.85 -7.36
C GLU A 39 1.13 4.49 -7.47
N LYS A 40 0.72 3.82 -8.55
CA LYS A 40 -0.67 3.34 -8.71
C LYS A 40 -1.03 2.27 -7.68
N ILE A 41 -0.14 1.31 -7.43
CA ILE A 41 -0.34 0.26 -6.42
C ILE A 41 -0.55 0.90 -5.04
N ASP A 42 0.32 1.84 -4.67
CA ASP A 42 0.23 2.56 -3.39
C ASP A 42 -1.09 3.33 -3.27
N LYS A 43 -1.51 4.07 -4.31
CA LYS A 43 -2.79 4.78 -4.34
C LYS A 43 -3.98 3.85 -4.11
N VAL A 44 -4.00 2.69 -4.76
CA VAL A 44 -5.07 1.70 -4.61
C VAL A 44 -5.09 1.12 -3.19
N ILE A 45 -3.92 0.75 -2.64
CA ILE A 45 -3.79 0.20 -1.29
C ILE A 45 -4.18 1.24 -0.22
N ILE A 46 -3.67 2.47 -0.34
CA ILE A 46 -4.01 3.58 0.57
C ILE A 46 -5.52 3.84 0.54
N THR A 47 -6.12 3.90 -0.65
CA THR A 47 -7.56 4.10 -0.80
C THR A 47 -8.35 2.97 -0.15
N ALA A 48 -7.95 1.71 -0.37
CA ALA A 48 -8.58 0.56 0.29
C ALA A 48 -8.48 0.65 1.82
N ARG A 49 -7.30 0.96 2.35
CA ARG A 49 -7.05 1.11 3.80
C ARG A 49 -7.84 2.27 4.40
N SER A 50 -8.13 3.31 3.63
CA SER A 50 -8.99 4.42 4.09
C SER A 50 -10.41 3.96 4.46
N PHE A 51 -10.84 2.78 4.01
CA PHE A 51 -12.15 2.20 4.33
C PHE A 51 -12.14 1.23 5.52
N LEU A 52 -10.99 0.98 6.17
CA LEU A 52 -10.92 0.11 7.35
C LEU A 52 -12.03 0.41 8.36
N GLY A 53 -12.68 -0.64 8.86
CA GLY A 53 -13.81 -0.55 9.78
C GLY A 53 -15.17 -0.24 9.15
N THR A 54 -15.24 0.05 7.85
CA THR A 54 -16.54 0.22 7.16
C THR A 54 -17.36 -1.08 7.26
N PRO A 55 -18.61 -1.05 7.74
CA PRO A 55 -19.43 -2.25 7.87
C PRO A 55 -19.67 -2.96 6.53
N TYR A 56 -19.89 -4.27 6.59
CA TYR A 56 -20.28 -4.98 5.38
C TYR A 56 -21.73 -4.68 4.99
N LYS A 57 -21.96 -4.41 3.71
CA LYS A 57 -23.30 -4.32 3.12
C LYS A 57 -23.28 -4.89 1.71
N TYR A 58 -24.04 -5.96 1.48
CA TYR A 58 -24.19 -6.54 0.14
C TYR A 58 -24.70 -5.49 -0.85
N GLY A 59 -24.04 -5.36 -2.00
CA GLY A 59 -24.35 -4.33 -2.99
C GLY A 59 -23.84 -2.93 -2.62
N GLY A 60 -23.37 -2.70 -1.39
CA GLY A 60 -22.91 -1.40 -0.92
C GLY A 60 -21.55 -0.98 -1.49
N THR A 61 -21.35 0.33 -1.61
CA THR A 61 -20.11 0.95 -2.13
C THR A 61 -19.76 2.24 -1.40
N THR A 62 -20.28 2.45 -0.19
CA THR A 62 -20.12 3.69 0.58
C THR A 62 -19.52 3.43 1.96
N ARG A 63 -19.15 4.50 2.68
CA ARG A 63 -18.66 4.40 4.07
C ARG A 63 -19.74 3.98 5.08
N SER A 64 -21.01 4.06 4.72
CA SER A 64 -22.11 3.51 5.54
C SER A 64 -22.28 1.99 5.35
N GLY A 65 -21.61 1.41 4.35
CA GLY A 65 -21.50 -0.03 4.19
C GLY A 65 -21.08 -0.41 2.77
N MET A 66 -20.22 -1.43 2.67
CA MET A 66 -19.75 -1.93 1.38
C MET A 66 -19.51 -3.43 1.35
N ASP A 67 -19.55 -4.01 0.15
CA ASP A 67 -19.15 -5.40 -0.06
C ASP A 67 -17.73 -5.51 -0.62
N CYS A 68 -17.27 -6.75 -0.78
CA CYS A 68 -15.89 -7.03 -1.13
C CYS A 68 -15.49 -6.48 -2.50
N SER A 69 -16.34 -6.64 -3.51
CA SER A 69 -16.05 -6.11 -4.85
C SER A 69 -16.30 -4.60 -4.95
N GLY A 70 -17.19 -4.05 -4.12
CA GLY A 70 -17.44 -2.61 -3.98
C GLY A 70 -16.26 -1.86 -3.38
N LEU A 71 -15.57 -2.46 -2.40
CA LEU A 71 -14.29 -1.95 -1.88
C LEU A 71 -13.28 -1.80 -3.02
N LEU A 72 -13.05 -2.85 -3.80
CA LEU A 72 -12.06 -2.82 -4.88
C LEU A 72 -12.47 -1.86 -6.01
N LEU A 73 -13.76 -1.82 -6.35
CA LEU A 73 -14.30 -0.87 -7.31
C LEU A 73 -14.01 0.58 -6.91
N ASN A 74 -14.11 0.93 -5.62
CA ASN A 74 -13.75 2.26 -5.12
C ASN A 74 -12.23 2.48 -5.16
N SER A 75 -11.44 1.50 -4.71
CA SER A 75 -9.98 1.62 -4.64
C SER A 75 -9.32 1.80 -6.01
N PHE A 76 -9.75 1.05 -7.02
CA PHE A 76 -9.18 1.14 -8.37
C PHE A 76 -9.66 2.38 -9.15
N ARG A 77 -10.79 2.98 -8.76
CA ARG A 77 -11.25 4.25 -9.33
C ARG A 77 -10.27 5.39 -9.10
N GLU A 78 -9.49 5.36 -8.01
CA GLU A 78 -8.45 6.37 -7.72
C GLU A 78 -7.38 6.44 -8.80
N ILE A 79 -7.11 5.33 -9.48
CA ILE A 79 -6.16 5.24 -10.60
C ILE A 79 -6.86 5.19 -11.96
N GLN A 80 -8.14 5.59 -12.00
CA GLN A 80 -8.99 5.62 -13.19
C GLN A 80 -9.18 4.25 -13.86
N VAL A 81 -9.03 3.16 -13.10
CA VAL A 81 -9.32 1.79 -13.55
C VAL A 81 -10.72 1.40 -13.09
N SER A 82 -11.60 1.12 -14.04
CA SER A 82 -12.95 0.65 -13.75
C SER A 82 -12.98 -0.88 -13.67
N LEU A 83 -13.24 -1.41 -12.48
CA LEU A 83 -13.45 -2.84 -12.28
C LEU A 83 -14.93 -3.21 -12.50
N PRO A 84 -15.24 -4.45 -12.93
CA PRO A 84 -16.60 -4.97 -12.88
C PRO A 84 -17.18 -4.92 -11.46
N ARG A 85 -18.52 -4.81 -11.33
CA ARG A 85 -19.16 -4.70 -10.00
C ARG A 85 -19.10 -5.99 -9.18
N SER A 86 -19.08 -7.15 -9.82
CA SER A 86 -19.13 -8.46 -9.16
C SER A 86 -17.72 -9.04 -8.96
N SER A 87 -17.49 -9.76 -7.86
CA SER A 87 -16.22 -10.47 -7.63
C SER A 87 -15.97 -11.58 -8.66
N GLU A 88 -17.04 -12.21 -9.16
CA GLU A 88 -16.96 -13.23 -10.22
C GLU A 88 -16.44 -12.63 -11.53
N ASP A 89 -16.89 -11.44 -11.92
CA ASP A 89 -16.41 -10.78 -13.15
C ASP A 89 -15.04 -10.15 -12.96
N GLN A 90 -14.75 -9.60 -11.77
CA GLN A 90 -13.39 -9.16 -11.43
C GLN A 90 -12.37 -10.31 -11.52
N SER A 91 -12.78 -11.56 -11.27
CA SER A 91 -11.90 -12.73 -11.38
C SER A 91 -11.53 -13.11 -12.81
N LYS A 92 -12.09 -12.45 -13.82
CA LYS A 92 -11.88 -12.73 -15.25
C LYS A 92 -11.06 -11.67 -15.98
N ILE A 93 -10.66 -10.60 -15.30
CA ILE A 93 -9.90 -9.48 -15.89
C ILE A 93 -8.44 -9.52 -15.44
N GLY A 94 -7.55 -8.96 -16.26
CA GLY A 94 -6.12 -8.91 -15.97
C GLY A 94 -5.39 -10.24 -16.18
N GLU A 95 -4.12 -10.27 -15.80
CA GLU A 95 -3.24 -11.44 -15.92
C GLU A 95 -3.50 -12.45 -14.80
N GLU A 96 -3.46 -13.75 -15.10
CA GLU A 96 -3.53 -14.80 -14.06
C GLU A 96 -2.23 -14.90 -13.27
N ILE A 97 -2.32 -14.84 -11.94
CA ILE A 97 -1.15 -14.92 -11.06
C ILE A 97 -1.22 -16.18 -10.21
N LYS A 98 -0.09 -16.90 -10.12
CA LYS A 98 0.06 -18.01 -9.17
C LYS A 98 0.17 -17.45 -7.76
N MET A 99 -0.33 -18.19 -6.78
CA MET A 99 -0.26 -17.77 -5.37
C MET A 99 1.17 -17.49 -4.88
N SER A 100 2.18 -18.19 -5.42
CA SER A 100 3.60 -17.96 -5.12
C SER A 100 4.16 -16.64 -5.66
N ASP A 101 3.50 -16.06 -6.65
CA ASP A 101 3.99 -14.92 -7.44
C ASP A 101 3.19 -13.63 -7.11
N LEU A 102 2.43 -13.68 -6.01
CA LEU A 102 1.62 -12.56 -5.53
C LEU A 102 2.48 -11.36 -5.15
N GLN A 103 2.00 -10.20 -5.55
CA GLN A 103 2.57 -8.90 -5.24
C GLN A 103 1.50 -7.97 -4.65
N PRO A 104 1.89 -6.94 -3.88
CA PRO A 104 0.98 -5.84 -3.55
C PRO A 104 0.30 -5.30 -4.81
N GLY A 105 -1.02 -5.06 -4.72
CA GLY A 105 -1.83 -4.64 -5.86
C GLY A 105 -2.58 -5.78 -6.57
N ASP A 106 -2.20 -7.04 -6.37
CA ASP A 106 -2.91 -8.18 -6.95
C ASP A 106 -4.28 -8.40 -6.27
N LEU A 107 -5.27 -8.86 -7.04
CA LEU A 107 -6.58 -9.25 -6.53
C LEU A 107 -6.58 -10.74 -6.24
N VAL A 108 -7.09 -11.13 -5.07
CA VAL A 108 -7.19 -12.53 -4.65
C VAL A 108 -8.66 -12.92 -4.49
N PHE A 109 -9.03 -14.09 -5.01
CA PHE A 109 -10.41 -14.52 -5.13
C PHE A 109 -10.69 -15.79 -4.33
N PHE A 110 -11.88 -15.86 -3.73
CA PHE A 110 -12.25 -16.94 -2.84
C PHE A 110 -13.69 -17.44 -3.05
N ALA A 111 -13.93 -18.70 -2.70
CA ALA A 111 -15.26 -19.31 -2.59
C ALA A 111 -15.66 -19.42 -1.10
N THR A 112 -16.26 -18.36 -0.57
CA THR A 112 -16.73 -18.26 0.83
C THR A 112 -18.20 -18.63 1.03
N GLY A 113 -18.99 -18.69 -0.05
CA GLY A 113 -20.38 -19.11 -0.02
C GLY A 113 -20.60 -20.63 -0.05
N LYS A 114 -21.87 -21.05 -0.15
CA LYS A 114 -22.26 -22.48 -0.22
C LYS A 114 -21.67 -23.21 -1.44
N LYS A 115 -21.59 -22.54 -2.58
CA LYS A 115 -21.06 -23.10 -3.83
C LYS A 115 -19.53 -23.01 -3.86
N ARG A 116 -18.85 -24.06 -3.37
CA ARG A 116 -17.38 -24.09 -3.19
C ARG A 116 -16.55 -23.89 -4.47
N LYS A 117 -17.11 -24.01 -5.67
CA LYS A 117 -16.39 -23.82 -6.94
C LYS A 117 -16.50 -22.42 -7.52
N ARG A 118 -17.41 -21.58 -7.03
CA ARG A 118 -17.64 -20.24 -7.59
C ARG A 118 -16.95 -19.18 -6.75
N VAL A 119 -16.36 -18.19 -7.42
CA VAL A 119 -15.86 -16.98 -6.76
C VAL A 119 -17.06 -16.25 -6.16
N THR A 120 -17.00 -16.00 -4.86
CA THR A 120 -18.01 -15.24 -4.12
C THR A 120 -17.41 -14.10 -3.31
N HIS A 121 -16.08 -14.01 -3.26
CA HIS A 121 -15.36 -13.05 -2.46
C HIS A 121 -14.05 -12.64 -3.12
N VAL A 122 -13.62 -11.42 -2.86
CA VAL A 122 -12.40 -10.84 -3.41
C VAL A 122 -11.70 -9.99 -2.35
N GLY A 123 -10.39 -9.87 -2.45
CA GLY A 123 -9.59 -8.91 -1.68
C GLY A 123 -8.40 -8.40 -2.48
N LEU A 124 -7.74 -7.38 -1.95
CA LEU A 124 -6.57 -6.74 -2.54
C LEU A 124 -5.34 -7.09 -1.70
N VAL A 125 -4.31 -7.64 -2.30
CA VAL A 125 -3.02 -7.87 -1.64
C VAL A 125 -2.38 -6.53 -1.30
N THR A 126 -2.04 -6.35 -0.03
CA THR A 126 -1.48 -5.11 0.51
C THR A 126 -0.02 -5.25 0.92
N GLU A 127 0.44 -6.47 1.16
CA GLU A 127 1.77 -6.75 1.70
C GLU A 127 2.16 -8.20 1.43
N CYS A 128 3.36 -8.45 0.92
CA CYS A 128 3.97 -9.78 0.84
C CYS A 128 5.27 -9.79 1.64
N LYS A 129 5.33 -10.53 2.73
CA LYS A 129 6.52 -10.68 3.58
C LYS A 129 6.81 -12.14 3.86
N GLY A 130 7.92 -12.66 3.36
CA GLY A 130 8.27 -14.07 3.53
C GLY A 130 7.30 -15.01 2.81
N LYS A 131 7.43 -16.32 3.08
CA LYS A 131 6.72 -17.36 2.33
C LYS A 131 5.23 -17.47 2.66
N ASP A 132 4.84 -17.23 3.91
CA ASP A 132 3.49 -17.51 4.44
C ASP A 132 2.82 -16.29 5.10
N ASN A 133 3.28 -15.08 4.76
CA ASN A 133 2.70 -13.85 5.28
C ASN A 133 2.41 -12.89 4.13
N VAL A 134 1.24 -13.10 3.54
CA VAL A 134 0.65 -12.25 2.51
C VAL A 134 -0.60 -11.65 3.09
N LYS A 135 -0.59 -10.33 3.33
CA LYS A 135 -1.78 -9.62 3.80
C LYS A 135 -2.62 -9.16 2.63
N PHE A 136 -3.92 -9.20 2.84
CA PHE A 136 -4.88 -8.65 1.92
C PHE A 136 -6.02 -7.97 2.67
N ILE A 137 -6.51 -6.87 2.10
CA ILE A 137 -7.64 -6.11 2.60
C ILE A 137 -8.92 -6.52 1.85
N HIS A 138 -10.01 -6.67 2.59
CA HIS A 138 -11.31 -7.06 2.04
C HIS A 138 -12.46 -6.62 2.95
N ALA A 139 -13.68 -6.53 2.42
CA ALA A 139 -14.88 -6.36 3.23
C ALA A 139 -15.41 -7.71 3.70
N SER A 140 -15.07 -8.13 4.93
CA SER A 140 -15.59 -9.32 5.60
C SER A 140 -17.06 -9.17 5.97
N SER A 141 -17.89 -10.19 5.71
CA SER A 141 -19.30 -10.18 6.08
C SER A 141 -19.57 -10.02 7.58
N SER A 142 -18.61 -10.38 8.44
CA SER A 142 -18.73 -10.28 9.90
C SER A 142 -17.93 -9.15 10.53
N LEU A 143 -16.83 -8.71 9.90
CA LEU A 143 -15.89 -7.74 10.48
C LEU A 143 -15.86 -6.39 9.75
N GLY A 144 -16.60 -6.26 8.64
CA GLY A 144 -16.45 -5.11 7.75
C GLY A 144 -15.12 -5.12 7.02
N VAL A 145 -14.64 -3.95 6.59
CA VAL A 145 -13.35 -3.81 5.91
C VAL A 145 -12.21 -4.05 6.89
N VAL A 146 -11.44 -5.10 6.63
CA VAL A 146 -10.36 -5.59 7.50
C VAL A 146 -9.21 -6.12 6.66
N GLU A 147 -8.00 -6.11 7.23
CA GLU A 147 -6.80 -6.68 6.63
C GLU A 147 -6.48 -8.02 7.32
N THR A 148 -6.32 -9.09 6.55
CA THR A 148 -6.08 -10.45 7.09
C THR A 148 -4.93 -11.14 6.35
N ASN A 149 -4.35 -12.19 6.95
CA ASN A 149 -3.33 -13.00 6.29
C ASN A 149 -4.02 -14.05 5.40
N LEU A 150 -3.64 -14.09 4.12
CA LEU A 150 -4.10 -15.06 3.13
C LEU A 150 -3.78 -16.50 3.52
N TYR A 151 -2.69 -16.70 4.27
CA TYR A 151 -2.26 -18.02 4.74
C TYR A 151 -3.03 -18.51 5.97
N ALA A 152 -4.00 -17.75 6.50
CA ALA A 152 -4.92 -18.29 7.48
C ALA A 152 -5.72 -19.46 6.87
N GLU A 153 -5.88 -20.55 7.62
CA GLU A 153 -6.50 -21.80 7.16
C GLU A 153 -7.85 -21.58 6.46
N TYR A 154 -8.65 -20.63 6.97
CA TYR A 154 -9.93 -20.26 6.39
C TYR A 154 -9.81 -19.81 4.93
N TYR A 155 -8.84 -18.94 4.61
CA TYR A 155 -8.66 -18.36 3.29
C TYR A 155 -7.94 -19.31 2.33
N GLN A 156 -6.93 -20.05 2.80
CA GLN A 156 -6.23 -21.04 1.97
C GLN A 156 -7.19 -22.08 1.38
N LYS A 157 -8.07 -22.67 2.20
CA LYS A 157 -9.06 -23.66 1.75
C LYS A 157 -10.05 -23.11 0.72
N ARG A 158 -10.21 -21.78 0.69
CA ARG A 158 -11.21 -21.08 -0.13
C ARG A 158 -10.60 -20.35 -1.32
N PHE A 159 -9.27 -20.30 -1.44
CA PHE A 159 -8.58 -19.62 -2.54
C PHE A 159 -8.96 -20.22 -3.90
N ARG A 160 -9.27 -19.38 -4.88
CA ARG A 160 -9.70 -19.80 -6.23
C ARG A 160 -8.87 -19.18 -7.36
N GLY A 161 -7.97 -18.26 -7.05
CA GLY A 161 -7.08 -17.65 -8.02
C GLY A 161 -6.73 -16.22 -7.66
N ALA A 162 -5.83 -15.65 -8.45
CA ALA A 162 -5.42 -14.25 -8.34
C ALA A 162 -5.32 -13.59 -9.72
N ARG A 163 -5.52 -12.28 -9.76
CA ARG A 163 -5.43 -11.47 -10.98
C ARG A 163 -4.58 -10.22 -10.76
N ARG A 164 -3.73 -9.88 -11.73
CA ARG A 164 -2.99 -8.62 -11.78
C ARG A 164 -3.60 -7.69 -12.81
N VAL A 165 -4.07 -6.54 -12.35
CA VAL A 165 -4.76 -5.54 -13.18
C VAL A 165 -3.86 -4.34 -13.49
N ILE A 166 -2.92 -4.01 -12.61
CA ILE A 166 -1.94 -2.94 -12.82
C ILE A 166 -0.70 -3.56 -13.46
N LEU A 167 -0.51 -3.32 -14.75
CA LEU A 167 0.62 -3.82 -15.55
C LEU A 167 1.79 -2.83 -15.55
#